data_AF-A0A3D0KLW9-F1
#
_entry.id   AF-A0A3D0KLW9-F1
#
_cell.length_a   1.000
_cell.length_b   1.000
_cell.length_c   1.000
_cell.angle_alpha   90.00
_cell.angle_beta   90.00
_cell.angle_gamma   90.00
#
_symmetry.space_group_name_H-M   'P 1'
#
loop_
_entity.id
_entity.type
_entity.pdbx_description
1 polymer ?
#
loop_
_entity_poly.entity_id
_entity_poly.type
_entity_poly.pdbx_seq_one_letter_code
_entity_poly.pdbx_strand_id
1 'polypeptide(L)'
;MKKYKVGIIGATGMVGQRFALLLENHPWFEVTVLAASARSAGKTYGECVDGRWHMTAELPEKYKDMVLMDAEKVEEVAAEVDFCFCAVNMKKDEIKALEERYAKAECPIVSNNSANRFTPDVPMVIPEINADHLKVIEAQRKRLGTKRGFIAVKSNCSLQSYVPAINPLKELGVNKVLACTYQAISGAGKTFKTWPEMIDNVIPYIGGEEEKS
;
A
#
# COMPACT_ATOMS: atom_id res chain seq x y z
N MET A 1 -16.75 -16.80 9.58
CA MET A 1 -15.27 -16.81 9.43
C MET A 1 -14.68 -15.81 10.42
N LYS A 2 -13.46 -16.04 10.93
CA LYS A 2 -12.75 -15.07 11.78
C LYS A 2 -12.48 -13.79 10.98
N LYS A 3 -12.78 -12.62 11.53
CA LYS A 3 -12.34 -11.33 11.00
C LYS A 3 -11.04 -10.91 11.68
N TYR A 4 -10.06 -10.44 10.90
CA TYR A 4 -8.82 -9.85 11.39
C TYR A 4 -8.99 -8.35 11.55
N LYS A 5 -8.50 -7.80 12.65
CA LYS A 5 -8.42 -6.37 12.89
C LYS A 5 -7.28 -5.79 12.07
N VAL A 6 -7.53 -4.79 11.24
CA VAL A 6 -6.50 -4.22 10.37
C VAL A 6 -6.37 -2.71 10.56
N GLY A 7 -5.13 -2.24 10.42
CA GLY A 7 -4.81 -0.81 10.36
C GLY A 7 -4.60 -0.31 8.94
N ILE A 8 -4.93 0.95 8.67
CA ILE A 8 -4.52 1.65 7.44
C ILE A 8 -3.55 2.77 7.84
N ILE A 9 -2.28 2.62 7.48
CA ILE A 9 -1.23 3.62 7.68
C ILE A 9 -1.14 4.50 6.42
N GLY A 10 -1.24 5.82 6.59
CA GLY A 10 -1.41 6.76 5.48
C GLY A 10 -2.86 6.91 5.03
N ALA A 11 -3.82 6.72 5.96
CA ALA A 11 -5.25 6.67 5.67
C ALA A 11 -5.82 7.89 4.94
N THR A 12 -5.23 9.07 5.12
CA THR A 12 -5.72 10.34 4.53
C THR A 12 -5.28 10.54 3.09
N GLY A 13 -4.24 9.82 2.62
CA GLY A 13 -3.77 9.89 1.24
C GLY A 13 -4.69 9.12 0.28
N MET A 14 -4.58 9.37 -1.02
CA MET A 14 -5.46 8.78 -2.04
C MET A 14 -5.50 7.24 -2.01
N VAL A 15 -4.35 6.59 -1.76
CA VAL A 15 -4.29 5.12 -1.62
C VAL A 15 -4.93 4.66 -0.31
N GLY A 16 -4.75 5.40 0.79
CA GLY A 16 -5.42 5.12 2.07
C GLY A 16 -6.94 5.24 1.98
N GLN A 17 -7.45 6.27 1.28
CA GLN A 17 -8.87 6.43 0.99
C GLN A 17 -9.42 5.25 0.16
N ARG A 18 -8.63 4.76 -0.81
CA ARG A 18 -9.00 3.57 -1.57
C ARG A 18 -9.04 2.31 -0.71
N PHE A 19 -8.10 2.16 0.23
CA PHE A 19 -8.17 1.08 1.22
C PHE A 19 -9.42 1.17 2.09
N ALA A 20 -9.79 2.36 2.57
CA ALA A 20 -11.01 2.54 3.34
C ALA A 20 -12.24 2.01 2.59
N LEU A 21 -12.41 2.39 1.31
CA LEU A 21 -13.51 1.87 0.50
C LEU A 21 -13.46 0.35 0.28
N LEU A 22 -12.31 -0.20 -0.11
CA LEU A 22 -12.17 -1.63 -0.39
C LEU A 22 -12.37 -2.49 0.87
N LEU A 23 -12.05 -1.95 2.05
CA LEU A 23 -12.12 -2.67 3.32
C LEU A 23 -13.43 -2.43 4.07
N GLU A 24 -14.34 -1.57 3.58
CA GLU A 24 -15.59 -1.22 4.25
C GLU A 24 -16.42 -2.45 4.64
N ASN A 25 -16.67 -3.36 3.71
CA ASN A 25 -17.50 -4.53 3.93
C ASN A 25 -16.74 -5.83 3.67
N HIS A 26 -15.43 -5.82 3.95
CA HIS A 26 -14.57 -6.95 3.62
C HIS A 26 -14.92 -8.20 4.47
N PRO A 27 -15.00 -9.40 3.86
CA PRO A 27 -15.42 -10.62 4.58
C PRO A 27 -14.43 -11.07 5.66
N TRP A 28 -13.14 -10.72 5.51
CA TRP A 28 -12.07 -11.16 6.41
C TRP A 28 -11.44 -10.05 7.23
N PHE A 29 -11.68 -8.78 6.89
CA PHE A 29 -10.95 -7.66 7.48
C PHE A 29 -11.91 -6.64 8.08
N GLU A 30 -11.57 -6.16 9.26
CA GLU A 30 -12.27 -5.09 9.94
C GLU A 30 -11.26 -3.99 10.25
N VAL A 31 -11.45 -2.82 9.65
CA VAL A 31 -10.57 -1.68 9.91
C VAL A 31 -10.88 -1.14 11.30
N THR A 32 -9.92 -1.29 12.22
CA THR A 32 -10.03 -0.81 13.61
C THR A 32 -9.14 0.39 13.88
N VAL A 33 -8.11 0.60 13.05
CA VAL A 33 -7.19 1.74 13.18
C VAL A 33 -7.01 2.46 11.86
N LEU A 34 -7.08 3.78 11.91
CA LEU A 34 -6.62 4.66 10.85
C LEU A 34 -5.45 5.47 11.40
N ALA A 35 -4.31 5.43 10.72
CA ALA A 35 -3.11 6.17 11.11
C ALA A 35 -2.65 7.10 9.98
N ALA A 36 -2.18 8.28 10.36
CA ALA A 36 -1.69 9.30 9.43
C ALA A 36 -0.51 10.05 10.06
N SER A 37 -0.15 11.24 9.56
CA SER A 37 0.91 12.04 10.16
C SER A 37 0.50 12.61 11.52
N ALA A 38 1.49 12.99 12.33
CA ALA A 38 1.29 13.69 13.62
C ALA A 38 0.34 14.90 13.53
N ARG A 39 0.27 15.60 12.39
CA ARG A 39 -0.64 16.75 12.17
C ARG A 39 -2.12 16.34 12.13
N SER A 40 -2.38 15.11 11.69
CA SER A 40 -3.71 14.52 11.59
C SER A 40 -4.10 13.72 12.83
N ALA A 41 -3.13 13.28 13.63
CA ALA A 41 -3.38 12.54 14.85
C ALA A 41 -4.30 13.33 15.82
N GLY A 42 -5.24 12.63 16.46
CA GLY A 42 -6.20 13.21 17.40
C GLY A 42 -7.42 13.90 16.75
N LYS A 43 -7.45 14.04 15.43
CA LYS A 43 -8.64 14.51 14.68
C LYS A 43 -9.42 13.33 14.14
N THR A 44 -10.70 13.55 13.85
CA THR A 44 -11.51 12.53 13.18
C THR A 44 -11.06 12.35 11.73
N TYR A 45 -11.31 11.16 11.18
CA TYR A 45 -10.98 10.87 9.79
C TYR A 45 -11.72 11.80 8.83
N GLY A 46 -13.01 12.05 9.08
CA GLY A 46 -13.87 12.95 8.31
C GLY A 46 -13.28 14.36 8.21
N GLU A 47 -12.90 14.97 9.33
CA GLU A 47 -12.23 16.28 9.34
C GLU A 47 -10.92 16.28 8.55
N CYS A 48 -10.17 15.18 8.61
CA CYS A 48 -8.89 15.10 7.93
C CYS A 48 -9.02 14.92 6.42
N VAL A 49 -10.08 14.28 5.93
CA VAL A 49 -10.30 14.10 4.48
C VAL A 49 -11.28 15.11 3.89
N ASP A 50 -11.88 15.99 4.69
CA ASP A 50 -12.76 17.04 4.20
C ASP A 50 -12.05 17.94 3.16
N GLY A 51 -12.74 18.21 2.05
CA GLY A 51 -12.19 18.87 0.86
C GLY A 51 -11.02 18.16 0.16
N ARG A 52 -10.60 17.00 0.65
CA ARG A 52 -9.46 16.18 0.17
C ARG A 52 -9.85 14.73 -0.10
N TRP A 53 -11.14 14.41 -0.06
CA TRP A 53 -11.67 13.13 -0.49
C TRP A 53 -11.64 13.06 -2.00
N HIS A 54 -10.93 12.07 -2.54
CA HIS A 54 -10.67 11.93 -3.97
C HIS A 54 -11.39 10.73 -4.60
N MET A 55 -12.20 10.00 -3.84
CA MET A 55 -12.93 8.87 -4.35
C MET A 55 -14.28 9.31 -4.92
N THR A 56 -14.78 8.56 -5.91
CA THR A 56 -16.11 8.79 -6.49
C THR A 56 -17.24 8.29 -5.60
N ALA A 57 -16.96 7.26 -4.77
CA ALA A 57 -17.88 6.81 -3.74
C ALA A 57 -17.76 7.70 -2.50
N GLU A 58 -18.85 7.80 -1.75
CA GLU A 58 -18.89 8.56 -0.49
C GLU A 58 -17.94 7.98 0.56
N LEU A 59 -17.50 8.83 1.49
CA LEU A 59 -16.75 8.39 2.66
C LEU A 59 -17.61 7.41 3.47
N PRO A 60 -17.13 6.19 3.78
CA PRO A 60 -17.88 5.27 4.63
C PRO A 60 -18.18 5.88 6.00
N GLU A 61 -19.46 5.97 6.35
CA GLU A 61 -19.90 6.66 7.57
C GLU A 61 -19.25 6.07 8.83
N LYS A 62 -19.07 4.75 8.86
CA LYS A 62 -18.43 4.05 10.00
C LYS A 62 -16.96 4.44 10.24
N TYR A 63 -16.29 5.08 9.29
CA TYR A 63 -14.91 5.52 9.43
C TYR A 63 -14.79 7.00 9.74
N LYS A 64 -15.84 7.79 9.47
CA LYS A 64 -15.83 9.26 9.56
C LYS A 64 -15.43 9.77 10.94
N ASP A 65 -15.98 9.17 11.99
CA ASP A 65 -15.74 9.58 13.38
C ASP A 65 -14.55 8.87 14.04
N MET A 66 -13.85 7.98 13.31
CA MET A 66 -12.64 7.34 13.84
C MET A 66 -11.56 8.40 14.07
N VAL A 67 -11.00 8.42 15.29
CA VAL A 67 -9.88 9.30 15.64
C VAL A 67 -8.60 8.74 15.03
N LEU A 68 -7.89 9.56 14.25
CA LEU A 68 -6.63 9.16 13.63
C LEU A 68 -5.52 9.01 14.67
N MET A 69 -4.76 7.92 14.55
CA MET A 69 -3.52 7.72 15.30
C MET A 69 -2.33 8.30 14.55
N ASP A 70 -1.25 8.59 15.28
CA ASP A 70 0.03 8.94 14.68
C ASP A 70 0.71 7.67 14.15
N ALA A 71 1.04 7.64 12.85
CA ALA A 71 1.75 6.53 12.23
C ALA A 71 3.11 6.25 12.88
N GLU A 72 3.74 7.26 13.50
CA GLU A 72 5.03 7.12 14.18
C GLU A 72 4.91 6.47 15.58
N LYS A 73 3.69 6.39 16.15
CA LYS A 73 3.40 5.71 17.43
C LYS A 73 3.15 4.22 17.20
N VAL A 74 4.19 3.55 16.71
CA VAL A 74 4.16 2.17 16.20
C VAL A 74 3.56 1.19 17.20
N GLU A 75 3.98 1.24 18.46
CA GLU A 75 3.57 0.31 19.52
C GLU A 75 2.08 0.46 19.85
N GLU A 76 1.57 1.70 19.84
CA GLU A 76 0.16 1.99 20.09
C GLU A 76 -0.70 1.46 18.94
N VAL A 77 -0.29 1.68 17.69
CA VAL A 77 -1.01 1.17 16.51
C VAL A 77 -0.95 -0.37 16.45
N ALA A 78 0.22 -0.96 16.67
CA ALA A 78 0.45 -2.41 16.60
C ALA A 78 -0.35 -3.19 17.66
N ALA A 79 -0.63 -2.59 18.82
CA ALA A 79 -1.42 -3.22 19.88
C ALA A 79 -2.89 -3.44 19.51
N GLU A 80 -3.43 -2.65 18.59
CA GLU A 80 -4.86 -2.62 18.24
C GLU A 80 -5.23 -3.47 17.00
N VAL A 81 -4.23 -4.05 16.33
CA VAL A 81 -4.38 -4.68 15.01
C VAL A 81 -3.67 -6.03 14.92
N ASP A 82 -4.19 -6.89 14.04
CA ASP A 82 -3.51 -8.11 13.63
C ASP A 82 -2.40 -7.82 12.63
N PHE A 83 -2.60 -6.84 11.73
CA PHE A 83 -1.63 -6.35 10.75
C PHE A 83 -2.08 -5.00 10.15
N CYS A 84 -1.19 -4.32 9.42
CA CYS A 84 -1.50 -3.05 8.75
C CYS A 84 -1.30 -3.11 7.23
N PHE A 85 -2.15 -2.37 6.51
CA PHE A 85 -1.86 -1.91 5.16
C PHE A 85 -1.13 -0.57 5.23
N CYS A 86 -0.02 -0.43 4.50
CA CYS A 86 0.81 0.77 4.51
C CYS A 86 0.80 1.49 3.15
N ALA A 87 0.51 2.79 3.17
CA ALA A 87 0.56 3.66 2.00
C ALA A 87 0.90 5.11 2.39
N VAL A 88 2.15 5.33 2.79
CA VAL A 88 2.64 6.66 3.20
C VAL A 88 3.33 7.40 2.05
N ASN A 89 3.43 8.73 2.15
CA ASN A 89 4.21 9.53 1.20
C ASN A 89 5.38 10.19 1.94
N MET A 90 6.52 9.52 1.96
CA MET A 90 7.74 9.90 2.69
C MET A 90 8.98 9.51 1.85
N LYS A 91 10.18 9.89 2.28
CA LYS A 91 11.41 9.42 1.60
C LYS A 91 11.55 7.90 1.73
N LYS A 92 12.14 7.23 0.73
CA LYS A 92 12.26 5.76 0.72
C LYS A 92 12.91 5.20 1.99
N ASP A 93 13.95 5.84 2.51
CA ASP A 93 14.64 5.36 3.71
C ASP A 93 13.79 5.54 4.98
N GLU A 94 13.00 6.60 5.06
CA GLU A 94 12.04 6.82 6.16
C GLU A 94 10.91 5.77 6.11
N ILE A 95 10.40 5.44 4.91
CA ILE A 95 9.41 4.38 4.72
C ILE A 95 9.98 3.03 5.18
N LYS A 96 11.19 2.68 4.76
CA LYS A 96 11.86 1.43 5.19
C LYS A 96 11.97 1.36 6.71
N ALA A 97 12.42 2.46 7.34
CA ALA A 97 12.57 2.53 8.78
C ALA A 97 11.22 2.39 9.52
N LEU A 98 10.18 3.06 9.03
CA LEU A 98 8.82 2.96 9.59
C LEU A 98 8.28 1.52 9.50
N GLU A 99 8.31 0.92 8.31
CA GLU A 99 7.79 -0.43 8.09
C GLU A 99 8.58 -1.48 8.90
N GLU A 100 9.91 -1.31 9.03
CA GLU A 100 10.74 -2.19 9.85
C GLU A 100 10.43 -2.06 11.34
N ARG A 101 10.15 -0.85 11.85
CA ARG A 101 9.71 -0.66 13.24
C ARG A 101 8.39 -1.38 13.50
N TYR A 102 7.41 -1.28 12.60
CA TYR A 102 6.14 -2.02 12.73
C TYR A 102 6.36 -3.53 12.73
N ALA A 103 7.17 -4.05 11.81
CA ALA A 103 7.50 -5.47 11.78
C ALA A 103 8.17 -5.92 13.09
N LYS A 104 9.13 -5.14 13.62
CA LYS A 104 9.79 -5.40 14.91
C LYS A 104 8.84 -5.31 16.11
N ALA A 105 7.77 -4.53 16.01
CA ALA A 105 6.66 -4.50 16.98
C ALA A 105 5.65 -5.66 16.78
N GLU A 106 6.05 -6.74 16.11
CA GLU A 106 5.24 -7.93 15.85
C GLU A 106 3.96 -7.66 15.01
N CYS A 107 3.93 -6.54 14.28
CA CYS A 107 2.84 -6.17 13.38
C CYS A 107 3.24 -6.43 11.92
N PRO A 108 2.62 -7.40 11.23
CA PRO A 108 2.83 -7.56 9.80
C PRO A 108 2.41 -6.32 9.02
N ILE A 109 3.20 -5.96 8.01
CA ILE A 109 2.98 -4.84 7.10
C ILE A 109 2.77 -5.36 5.68
N VAL A 110 1.62 -5.04 5.10
CA VAL A 110 1.34 -5.20 3.67
C VAL A 110 1.42 -3.83 3.02
N SER A 111 2.54 -3.54 2.35
CA SER A 111 2.85 -2.21 1.86
C SER A 111 2.56 -2.02 0.38
N ASN A 112 1.95 -0.88 0.06
CA ASN A 112 1.83 -0.36 -1.30
C ASN A 112 3.03 0.52 -1.71
N ASN A 113 3.94 0.81 -0.77
CA ASN A 113 5.12 1.61 -1.04
C ASN A 113 6.17 0.84 -1.85
N SER A 114 6.98 1.57 -2.62
CA SER A 114 8.05 0.98 -3.44
C SER A 114 9.36 0.75 -2.70
N ALA A 115 9.46 1.23 -1.47
CA ALA A 115 10.73 1.35 -0.76
C ALA A 115 11.41 -0.01 -0.51
N ASN A 116 10.63 -1.04 -0.17
CA ASN A 116 11.14 -2.37 0.15
C ASN A 116 11.13 -3.38 -1.02
N ARG A 117 10.76 -2.98 -2.25
CA ARG A 117 10.63 -3.90 -3.40
C ARG A 117 11.90 -4.66 -3.79
N PHE A 118 13.07 -4.10 -3.49
CA PHE A 118 14.36 -4.70 -3.80
C PHE A 118 15.11 -5.18 -2.54
N THR A 119 14.42 -5.24 -1.40
CA THR A 119 15.01 -5.80 -0.17
C THR A 119 15.00 -7.34 -0.29
N PRO A 120 16.17 -8.02 -0.21
CA PRO A 120 16.27 -9.45 -0.58
C PRO A 120 15.33 -10.41 0.14
N ASP A 121 14.96 -10.10 1.39
CA ASP A 121 14.09 -10.92 2.21
C ASP A 121 12.66 -10.38 2.33
N VAL A 122 12.30 -9.34 1.56
CA VAL A 122 10.93 -8.82 1.50
C VAL A 122 10.25 -9.32 0.24
N PRO A 123 9.17 -10.13 0.35
CA PRO A 123 8.49 -10.63 -0.83
C PRO A 123 7.72 -9.52 -1.53
N MET A 124 7.97 -9.36 -2.83
CA MET A 124 7.10 -8.61 -3.74
C MET A 124 6.13 -9.57 -4.41
N VAL A 125 4.84 -9.44 -4.11
CA VAL A 125 3.82 -10.46 -4.46
C VAL A 125 2.77 -9.92 -5.42
N ILE A 126 2.51 -10.69 -6.47
CA ILE A 126 1.31 -10.70 -7.30
C ILE A 126 0.60 -12.03 -6.96
N PRO A 127 -0.50 -12.00 -6.19
CA PRO A 127 -1.08 -13.21 -5.58
C PRO A 127 -1.36 -14.35 -6.56
N GLU A 128 -1.73 -14.02 -7.80
CA GLU A 128 -2.07 -14.96 -8.86
C GLU A 128 -0.85 -15.63 -9.52
N ILE A 129 0.38 -15.15 -9.26
CA ILE A 129 1.59 -15.55 -9.98
C ILE A 129 2.63 -16.18 -9.05
N ASN A 130 2.95 -15.51 -7.95
CA ASN A 130 4.14 -15.82 -7.15
C ASN A 130 3.87 -15.83 -5.64
N ALA A 131 2.71 -16.37 -5.24
CA ALA A 131 2.36 -16.51 -3.83
C ALA A 131 3.37 -17.35 -3.04
N ASP A 132 4.09 -18.27 -3.69
CA ASP A 132 5.14 -19.08 -3.08
C ASP A 132 6.37 -18.27 -2.63
N HIS A 133 6.57 -17.06 -3.16
CA HIS A 133 7.62 -16.14 -2.69
C HIS A 133 7.44 -15.76 -1.21
N LEU A 134 6.23 -15.90 -0.65
CA LEU A 134 5.98 -15.68 0.78
C LEU A 134 6.82 -16.58 1.70
N LYS A 135 7.38 -17.69 1.19
CA LYS A 135 8.32 -18.55 1.94
C LYS A 135 9.55 -17.78 2.46
N VAL A 136 9.96 -16.70 1.80
CA VAL A 136 11.11 -15.87 2.24
C VAL A 136 10.86 -15.16 3.58
N ILE A 137 9.60 -15.03 4.01
CA ILE A 137 9.22 -14.39 5.28
C ILE A 137 9.90 -15.05 6.49
N GLU A 138 10.18 -16.35 6.44
CA GLU A 138 10.89 -17.04 7.52
C GLU A 138 12.31 -16.46 7.72
N ALA A 139 13.06 -16.26 6.63
CA ALA A 139 14.38 -15.65 6.68
C ALA A 139 14.30 -14.19 7.16
N GLN A 140 13.28 -13.46 6.72
CA GLN A 140 13.04 -12.08 7.16
C GLN A 140 12.79 -12.00 8.66
N ARG A 141 11.90 -12.83 9.19
CA ARG A 141 11.60 -12.91 10.63
C ARG A 141 12.86 -13.22 11.45
N LYS A 142 13.69 -14.14 10.97
CA LYS A 142 14.98 -14.46 11.59
C LYS A 142 15.92 -13.26 11.61
N ARG A 143 16.02 -12.48 10.51
CA ARG A 143 16.83 -11.24 10.47
C ARG A 143 16.28 -10.19 11.43
N LEU A 144 14.96 -10.02 11.46
CA LEU A 144 14.29 -8.99 12.25
C LEU A 144 14.19 -9.34 13.74
N GLY A 145 14.36 -10.61 14.10
CA GLY A 145 14.17 -11.11 15.47
C GLY A 145 12.70 -11.22 15.87
N THR A 146 11.80 -11.42 14.91
CA THR A 146 10.34 -11.40 15.11
C THR A 146 9.73 -12.79 15.03
N LYS A 147 8.56 -12.97 15.67
CA LYS A 147 7.78 -14.23 15.60
C LYS A 147 6.66 -14.16 14.58
N ARG A 148 5.95 -13.03 14.56
CA ARG A 148 4.79 -12.74 13.72
C ARG A 148 5.07 -11.64 12.72
N GLY A 149 5.72 -10.56 13.14
CA GLY A 149 5.91 -9.37 12.31
C GLY A 149 6.78 -9.63 11.08
N PHE A 150 6.37 -9.07 9.94
CA PHE A 150 7.08 -9.11 8.66
C PHE A 150 6.62 -7.95 7.78
N ILE A 151 7.32 -7.71 6.68
CA ILE A 151 6.95 -6.78 5.61
C ILE A 151 6.76 -7.61 4.35
N ALA A 152 5.67 -7.37 3.65
CA ALA A 152 5.42 -7.81 2.28
C ALA A 152 5.00 -6.61 1.45
N VAL A 153 5.40 -6.57 0.18
CA VAL A 153 5.08 -5.44 -0.69
C VAL A 153 4.31 -5.87 -1.92
N LYS A 154 3.46 -4.98 -2.40
CA LYS A 154 2.85 -5.11 -3.73
C LYS A 154 3.85 -4.66 -4.81
N SER A 155 3.74 -5.25 -6.00
CA SER A 155 4.46 -4.81 -7.20
C SER A 155 4.00 -3.44 -7.72
N ASN A 156 4.67 -2.91 -8.74
CA ASN A 156 4.20 -1.69 -9.40
C ASN A 156 2.85 -1.93 -10.10
N CYS A 157 1.93 -0.96 -10.01
CA CYS A 157 0.64 -1.01 -10.70
C CYS A 157 0.75 -1.18 -12.21
N SER A 158 1.79 -0.64 -12.87
CA SER A 158 2.03 -0.88 -14.29
C SER A 158 2.28 -2.37 -14.57
N LEU A 159 3.15 -3.02 -13.80
CA LEU A 159 3.39 -4.48 -13.94
C LEU A 159 2.12 -5.29 -13.71
N GLN A 160 1.32 -4.91 -12.71
CA GLN A 160 0.09 -5.63 -12.39
C GLN A 160 -0.93 -5.63 -13.53
N SER A 161 -0.86 -4.67 -14.48
CA SER A 161 -1.82 -4.61 -15.58
C SER A 161 -1.53 -5.60 -16.70
N TYR A 162 -0.29 -6.08 -16.85
CA TYR A 162 0.09 -6.94 -17.96
C TYR A 162 0.81 -8.24 -17.55
N VAL A 163 1.57 -8.25 -16.45
CA VAL A 163 2.33 -9.43 -16.00
C VAL A 163 1.45 -10.67 -15.76
N PRO A 164 0.26 -10.57 -15.12
CA PRO A 164 -0.64 -11.73 -14.98
C PRO A 164 -1.09 -12.33 -16.31
N ALA A 165 -1.35 -11.49 -17.31
CA ALA A 165 -1.80 -11.95 -18.63
C ALA A 165 -0.68 -12.62 -19.44
N ILE A 166 0.56 -12.15 -19.31
CA ILE A 166 1.70 -12.71 -20.03
C ILE A 166 2.33 -13.92 -19.32
N ASN A 167 2.17 -14.05 -17.99
CA ASN A 167 2.85 -15.09 -17.22
C ASN A 167 2.61 -16.52 -17.74
N PRO A 168 1.38 -16.92 -18.14
CA PRO A 168 1.14 -18.24 -18.72
C PRO A 168 1.91 -18.51 -20.02
N LEU A 169 2.26 -17.47 -20.79
CA LEU A 169 2.98 -17.61 -22.06
C LEU A 169 4.44 -18.06 -21.86
N LYS A 170 4.97 -17.92 -20.64
CA LYS A 170 6.31 -18.39 -20.29
C LYS A 170 6.48 -19.90 -20.51
N GLU A 171 5.44 -20.68 -20.24
CA GLU A 171 5.43 -22.14 -20.46
C GLU A 171 5.46 -22.49 -21.95
N LEU A 172 5.06 -21.55 -22.82
CA LEU A 172 5.10 -21.67 -24.28
C LEU A 172 6.44 -21.19 -24.88
N GLY A 173 7.41 -20.84 -24.04
CA GLY A 173 8.74 -20.40 -24.47
C GLY A 173 8.86 -18.91 -24.80
N VAL A 174 7.83 -18.10 -24.50
CA VAL A 174 7.93 -16.64 -24.66
C VAL A 174 8.90 -16.07 -23.63
N ASN A 175 9.97 -15.44 -24.11
CA ASN A 175 11.07 -14.90 -23.27
C ASN A 175 11.38 -13.42 -23.52
N LYS A 176 10.61 -12.75 -24.38
CA LYS A 176 10.74 -11.33 -24.69
C LYS A 176 9.37 -10.68 -24.74
N VAL A 177 9.27 -9.48 -24.16
CA VAL A 177 8.07 -8.66 -24.16
C VAL A 177 8.46 -7.23 -24.48
N LEU A 178 7.71 -6.59 -25.37
CA LEU A 178 7.75 -5.15 -25.58
C LEU A 178 6.43 -4.60 -25.04
N ALA A 179 6.50 -3.69 -24.05
CA ALA A 179 5.33 -3.10 -23.42
C ALA A 179 5.33 -1.58 -23.62
N CYS A 180 4.15 -1.03 -23.89
CA CYS A 180 3.89 0.41 -23.89
C CYS A 180 2.68 0.66 -22.99
N THR A 181 2.82 1.58 -22.03
CA THR A 181 1.79 1.82 -21.00
C THR A 181 1.21 3.21 -21.12
N TYR A 182 -0.12 3.30 -20.98
CA TYR A 182 -0.87 4.55 -20.89
C TYR A 182 -1.43 4.65 -19.48
N GLN A 183 -0.69 5.32 -18.59
CA GLN A 183 -0.98 5.32 -17.16
C GLN A 183 -1.83 6.52 -16.75
N ALA A 184 -2.87 6.26 -15.95
CA ALA A 184 -3.72 7.33 -15.41
C ALA A 184 -2.99 8.16 -14.34
N ILE A 185 -3.33 9.46 -14.25
CA ILE A 185 -2.76 10.40 -13.28
C ILE A 185 -3.04 10.04 -11.80
N SER A 186 -4.04 9.19 -11.55
CA SER A 186 -4.32 8.67 -10.21
C SER A 186 -3.17 7.85 -9.65
N GLY A 187 -2.35 7.21 -10.51
CA GLY A 187 -1.15 6.49 -10.10
C GLY A 187 -0.09 7.40 -9.47
N ALA A 188 -0.08 8.69 -9.84
CA ALA A 188 0.76 9.72 -9.24
C ALA A 188 0.09 10.42 -8.04
N GLY A 189 -1.10 9.99 -7.63
CA GLY A 189 -1.90 10.65 -6.58
C GLY A 189 -2.44 12.02 -7.01
N LYS A 190 -2.64 12.21 -8.32
CA LYS A 190 -3.05 13.50 -8.90
C LYS A 190 -4.46 13.42 -9.48
N THR A 191 -5.08 14.59 -9.56
CA THR A 191 -6.35 14.87 -10.25
C THR A 191 -6.13 15.97 -11.28
N PHE A 192 -7.06 16.16 -12.23
CA PHE A 192 -6.98 17.28 -13.18
C PHE A 192 -6.96 18.66 -12.50
N LYS A 193 -7.53 18.79 -11.29
CA LYS A 193 -7.44 20.04 -10.50
C LYS A 193 -6.01 20.31 -10.02
N THR A 194 -5.27 19.26 -9.66
CA THR A 194 -3.90 19.34 -9.12
C THR A 194 -2.81 19.14 -10.18
N TRP A 195 -3.22 18.76 -11.39
CA TRP A 195 -2.36 18.49 -12.53
C TRP A 195 -3.07 18.91 -13.84
N PRO A 196 -3.43 20.20 -14.00
CA PRO A 196 -4.23 20.68 -15.13
C PRO A 196 -3.52 20.56 -16.48
N GLU A 197 -2.18 20.57 -16.51
CA GLU A 197 -1.39 20.42 -17.74
C GLU A 197 -1.52 19.05 -18.41
N MET A 198 -2.23 18.10 -17.78
CA MET A 198 -2.56 16.81 -18.40
C MET A 198 -3.83 16.86 -19.27
N ILE A 199 -4.60 17.94 -19.23
CA ILE A 199 -5.77 18.10 -20.10
C ILE A 199 -5.27 18.32 -21.54
N ASP A 200 -5.77 17.51 -22.47
CA ASP A 200 -5.39 17.54 -23.90
C ASP A 200 -3.87 17.33 -24.12
N ASN A 201 -3.24 16.53 -23.26
CA ASN A 201 -1.79 16.32 -23.28
C ASN A 201 -1.40 14.87 -22.92
N VAL A 202 -0.19 14.48 -23.31
CA VAL A 202 0.47 13.23 -22.90
C VAL A 202 1.90 13.55 -22.47
N ILE A 203 2.30 13.06 -21.31
CA ILE A 203 3.71 13.09 -20.88
C ILE A 203 4.31 11.71 -21.19
N PRO A 204 5.23 11.59 -22.16
CA PRO A 204 5.76 10.31 -22.61
C PRO A 204 6.88 9.77 -21.72
N TYR A 205 6.97 10.23 -20.47
CA TYR A 205 8.04 9.83 -19.54
C TYR A 205 7.56 9.89 -18.09
N ILE A 206 7.77 8.79 -17.37
CA ILE A 206 7.52 8.69 -15.93
C ILE A 206 8.83 8.22 -15.28
N GLY A 207 9.47 9.11 -14.53
CA GLY A 207 10.80 8.85 -13.97
C GLY A 207 10.88 7.58 -13.13
N GLY A 208 11.81 6.69 -13.50
CA GLY A 208 12.04 5.43 -12.81
C GLY A 208 10.98 4.35 -13.06
N GLU A 209 10.01 4.57 -13.95
CA GLU A 209 8.92 3.60 -14.18
C GLU A 209 9.34 2.42 -15.04
N GLU A 210 10.17 2.67 -16.06
CA GLU A 210 10.65 1.65 -17.00
C GLU A 210 11.58 0.65 -16.29
N GLU A 211 12.48 1.13 -15.42
CA GLU A 211 13.46 0.33 -14.69
C GLU A 211 12.87 -0.53 -13.57
N LYS A 212 11.57 -0.39 -13.29
CA LYS A 212 10.86 -1.24 -12.33
C LYS A 212 10.40 -2.56 -12.95
N SER A 213 10.45 -2.70 -14.28
CA SER A 213 9.96 -3.87 -15.04
C SER A 213 10.99 -4.98 -15.19
#